data_AF-A0A7W1HVM5-F1
#
_entry.id   AF-A0A7W1HVM5-F1
#
_cell.length_a   1.000
_cell.length_b   1.000
_cell.length_c   1.000
_cell.angle_alpha   90.00
_cell.angle_beta   90.00
_cell.angle_gamma   90.00
#
_symmetry.space_group_name_H-M   'P 1'
#
loop_
_entity.id
_entity.type
_entity.pdbx_description
1 polymer ?
#
loop_
_entity_poly.entity_id
_entity_poly.type
_entity_poly.pdbx_seq_one_letter_code
_entity_poly.pdbx_strand_id
1 'polypeptide(L)'
;MSKTNFISVPFNTESGLSQIDGIGKFSSAGIVLEFESKLFGIIKNGVKESRIALADILDVRFRKGFLRRGARIEIRLKSFAKLSELPNKDGKLALKIKRDDFERAREAVAKLQKDLTEYHESLPPTHTPVSRLFDESEDNTKELEK
;
A
#
# COMPACT_ATOMS: atom_id res chain seq x y z
N MET A 1 6.74 -9.71 -23.73
CA MET A 1 7.15 -9.06 -22.47
C MET A 1 6.34 -7.78 -22.31
N SER A 2 5.37 -7.77 -21.39
CA SER A 2 4.65 -6.54 -21.03
C SER A 2 5.64 -5.56 -20.40
N LYS A 3 5.83 -4.37 -20.99
CA LYS A 3 6.56 -3.29 -20.33
C LYS A 3 5.79 -2.95 -19.06
N THR A 4 6.36 -3.24 -17.89
CA THR A 4 5.82 -2.78 -16.62
C THR A 4 5.81 -1.26 -16.65
N ASN A 5 4.63 -0.67 -16.86
CA ASN A 5 4.48 0.77 -16.93
C ASN A 5 4.48 1.33 -15.51
N PHE A 6 5.64 1.80 -15.06
CA PHE A 6 5.78 2.44 -13.76
C PHE A 6 5.42 3.92 -13.85
N ILE A 7 4.62 4.40 -12.91
CA ILE A 7 4.51 5.84 -12.66
C ILE A 7 5.48 6.16 -11.53
N SER A 8 6.52 6.97 -11.81
CA SER A 8 7.55 7.35 -10.84
C SER A 8 7.26 8.71 -10.24
N VAL A 9 7.08 8.75 -8.92
CA VAL A 9 6.71 9.95 -8.16
C VAL A 9 7.81 10.26 -7.13
N PRO A 10 8.53 11.38 -7.29
CA PRO A 10 9.43 11.89 -6.26
C PRO A 10 8.67 12.19 -4.96
N PHE A 11 9.28 11.88 -3.83
CA PHE A 11 8.72 12.19 -2.51
C PHE A 11 9.79 12.63 -1.52
N ASN A 12 9.33 13.27 -0.45
CA ASN A 12 10.10 13.39 0.77
C ASN A 12 9.30 12.95 2.00
N THR A 13 9.98 12.53 3.05
CA THR A 13 9.40 12.23 4.35
C THR A 13 10.42 12.51 5.45
N GLU A 14 9.95 12.53 6.69
CA GLU A 14 10.77 12.81 7.87
C GLU A 14 10.61 11.64 8.84
N SER A 15 11.74 11.20 9.39
CA SER A 15 11.79 10.20 10.46
C SER A 15 12.69 10.73 11.57
N GLY A 16 12.09 11.21 12.65
CA GLY A 16 12.80 11.93 13.72
C GLY A 16 13.49 13.18 13.17
N LEU A 17 14.82 13.26 13.36
CA LEU A 17 15.66 14.36 12.85
C LEU A 17 16.18 14.13 11.42
N SER A 18 15.88 12.97 10.82
CA SER A 18 16.37 12.63 9.48
C SER A 18 15.34 13.02 8.41
N GLN A 19 15.82 13.68 7.36
CA GLN A 19 15.06 13.91 6.15
C GLN A 19 15.34 12.76 5.17
N ILE A 20 14.29 12.28 4.52
CA ILE A 20 14.37 11.18 3.58
C ILE A 20 13.81 11.67 2.26
N ASP A 21 14.64 11.61 1.23
CA ASP A 21 14.27 11.96 -0.14
C ASP A 21 14.29 10.67 -0.98
N GLY A 22 13.33 10.52 -1.88
CA GLY A 22 13.22 9.30 -2.66
C GLY A 22 12.28 9.38 -3.84
N ILE A 23 12.12 8.25 -4.51
CA ILE A 23 11.23 8.03 -5.65
C ILE A 23 10.39 6.79 -5.37
N GLY A 24 9.06 6.94 -5.45
CA GLY A 24 8.12 5.83 -5.43
C GLY A 24 7.76 5.43 -6.85
N LYS A 25 7.95 4.17 -7.21
CA LYS A 25 7.58 3.59 -8.50
C LYS A 25 6.32 2.74 -8.32
N PHE A 26 5.22 3.17 -8.91
CA PHE A 26 3.90 2.55 -8.76
C PHE A 26 3.56 1.74 -10.02
N SER A 27 3.11 0.50 -9.84
CA SER A 27 2.72 -0.40 -10.94
C SER A 27 1.63 -1.38 -10.50
N SER A 28 1.13 -2.20 -11.43
CA SER A 28 0.19 -3.28 -11.12
C SER A 28 0.79 -4.41 -10.27
N ALA A 29 2.12 -4.49 -10.14
CA ALA A 29 2.76 -5.45 -9.23
C ALA A 29 2.85 -4.94 -7.78
N GLY A 30 2.70 -3.64 -7.57
CA GLY A 30 2.89 -2.98 -6.28
C GLY A 30 3.75 -1.72 -6.38
N ILE A 31 4.46 -1.42 -5.28
CA ILE A 31 5.24 -0.19 -5.10
C ILE A 31 6.71 -0.53 -4.86
N VAL A 32 7.62 0.18 -5.51
CA VAL A 32 9.05 0.19 -5.15
C VAL A 32 9.41 1.57 -4.62
N LEU A 33 10.04 1.63 -3.45
CA LEU A 33 10.54 2.85 -2.83
C LEU A 33 12.07 2.85 -2.89
N GLU A 34 12.64 3.81 -3.60
CA GLU A 34 14.07 4.08 -3.62
C GLU A 34 14.32 5.38 -2.86
N PHE A 35 15.13 5.35 -1.79
CA PHE A 35 15.31 6.52 -0.95
C PHE A 35 16.67 6.57 -0.26
N GLU A 36 17.10 7.79 0.03
CA GLU A 36 18.29 8.07 0.82
C GLU A 36 17.89 8.84 2.09
N SER A 37 18.60 8.59 3.18
CA SER A 37 18.40 9.31 4.44
C SER A 37 19.53 10.30 4.67
N LYS A 38 19.16 11.57 4.89
CA LYS A 38 20.07 12.67 5.23
C LYS A 38 19.85 13.07 6.69
N LEU A 39 20.95 13.22 7.41
CA LEU A 39 20.97 13.82 8.74
C LEU A 39 21.86 15.06 8.68
N PHE A 40 21.29 16.24 8.96
CA PHE A 40 22.00 17.53 8.84
C PHE A 40 22.72 17.73 7.49
N GLY A 41 22.11 17.28 6.39
CA GLY A 41 22.67 17.40 5.04
C GLY A 41 23.69 16.33 4.65
N ILE A 42 24.05 15.42 5.58
CA ILE A 42 24.99 14.33 5.33
C ILE A 42 24.21 13.03 5.05
N ILE A 43 24.53 12.36 3.94
CA ILE A 43 23.94 11.06 3.59
C ILE A 43 24.45 10.02 4.59
N LYS A 44 23.55 9.38 5.34
CA LYS A 44 23.92 8.48 6.43
C LYS A 44 24.13 7.03 5.97
N ASN A 45 23.28 6.52 5.07
CA ASN A 45 23.12 5.08 4.82
C ASN A 45 23.05 4.67 3.34
N GLY A 46 23.55 5.50 2.42
CA GLY A 46 23.43 5.25 0.98
C GLY A 46 21.97 5.18 0.49
N VAL A 47 21.79 4.72 -0.75
CA VAL A 47 20.45 4.49 -1.33
C VAL A 47 19.91 3.14 -0.87
N LYS A 48 18.68 3.14 -0.36
CA LYS A 48 17.93 1.95 0.01
C LYS A 48 16.81 1.72 -0.99
N GLU A 49 16.53 0.46 -1.28
CA GLU A 49 15.37 0.04 -2.07
C GLU A 49 14.48 -0.87 -1.22
N SER A 50 13.17 -0.62 -1.23
CA SER A 50 12.17 -1.50 -0.62
C SER A 50 11.03 -1.76 -1.58
N ARG A 51 10.60 -3.03 -1.66
CA ARG A 51 9.54 -3.50 -2.55
C ARG A 51 8.33 -3.92 -1.73
N ILE A 52 7.19 -3.36 -2.07
CA ILE A 52 5.91 -3.60 -1.42
C ILE A 52 5.02 -4.27 -2.47
N ALA A 53 4.75 -5.56 -2.30
CA ALA A 53 3.87 -6.29 -3.20
C ALA A 53 2.42 -5.81 -3.02
N LEU A 54 1.63 -5.88 -4.10
CA LEU A 54 0.21 -5.53 -4.07
C LEU A 54 -0.55 -6.27 -2.95
N ALA A 55 -0.20 -7.54 -2.73
CA ALA A 55 -0.77 -8.39 -1.69
C ALA A 55 -0.57 -7.85 -0.26
N ASP A 56 0.49 -7.06 -0.03
CA ASP A 56 0.83 -6.50 1.29
C ASP A 56 0.17 -5.15 1.55
N ILE A 57 -0.36 -4.51 0.51
CA ILE A 57 -0.98 -3.19 0.62
C ILE A 57 -2.41 -3.39 1.11
N LEU A 58 -2.73 -2.71 2.21
CA LEU A 58 -4.09 -2.65 2.73
C LEU A 58 -4.89 -1.55 2.03
N ASP A 59 -4.28 -0.38 1.86
CA ASP A 59 -4.93 0.81 1.32
C ASP A 59 -3.89 1.83 0.87
N VAL A 60 -4.22 2.60 -0.16
CA VAL A 60 -3.41 3.71 -0.65
C VAL A 60 -4.32 4.91 -0.92
N ARG A 61 -3.95 6.09 -0.43
CA ARG A 61 -4.75 7.31 -0.58
C ARG A 61 -3.91 8.50 -1.00
N PHE A 62 -4.43 9.25 -1.97
CA PHE A 62 -3.89 10.56 -2.31
C PHE A 62 -4.58 11.64 -1.47
N ARG A 63 -3.81 12.39 -0.69
CA ARG A 63 -4.29 13.54 0.08
C ARG A 63 -3.84 14.80 -0.64
N LYS A 64 -4.80 15.55 -1.19
CA LYS A 64 -4.53 16.78 -1.96
C LYS A 64 -3.94 17.95 -1.16
N GLY A 65 -4.09 17.96 0.16
CA GLY A 65 -3.75 19.11 1.00
C GLY A 65 -4.62 20.34 0.71
N PHE A 66 -4.21 21.53 1.17
CA PHE A 66 -4.92 22.79 0.91
C PHE A 66 -4.25 23.54 -0.25
N LEU A 67 -5.01 23.93 -1.29
CA LEU A 67 -4.48 24.58 -2.49
C LEU A 67 -3.25 23.87 -3.12
N ARG A 68 -3.26 22.53 -3.16
CA ARG A 68 -2.15 21.66 -3.60
C ARG A 68 -0.86 21.77 -2.76
N ARG A 69 -0.88 22.52 -1.64
CA ARG A 69 0.19 22.55 -0.65
C ARG A 69 -0.02 21.44 0.37
N GLY A 70 1.07 20.72 0.69
CA GLY A 70 1.01 19.59 1.61
C GLY A 70 0.35 18.35 1.01
N ALA A 71 0.40 18.19 -0.30
CA ALA A 71 -0.05 16.96 -0.95
C ALA A 71 0.81 15.78 -0.47
N ARG A 72 0.19 14.62 -0.24
CA ARG A 72 0.89 13.41 0.21
C ARG A 72 0.19 12.14 -0.25
N ILE A 73 0.95 11.08 -0.45
CA ILE A 73 0.45 9.72 -0.61
C ILE A 73 0.53 9.03 0.75
N GLU A 74 -0.58 8.49 1.23
CA GLU A 74 -0.64 7.66 2.43
C GLU A 74 -0.77 6.19 2.01
N ILE A 75 0.19 5.34 2.40
CA ILE A 75 0.16 3.90 2.14
C ILE A 75 0.04 3.17 3.47
N ARG A 76 -0.90 2.24 3.55
CA ARG A 76 -1.10 1.33 4.69
C ARG A 76 -0.80 -0.08 4.26
N LEU A 77 -0.05 -0.80 5.08
CA LEU A 77 0.28 -2.20 4.85
C LEU A 77 -0.58 -3.10 5.74
N LYS A 78 -0.77 -4.35 5.32
CA LYS A 78 -1.48 -5.38 6.10
C LYS A 78 -0.68 -5.86 7.31
N SER A 79 0.65 -5.70 7.28
CA SER A 79 1.55 -6.15 8.34
C SER A 79 2.51 -5.05 8.79
N PHE A 80 2.65 -4.89 10.10
CA PHE A 80 3.62 -3.98 10.72
C PHE A 80 5.08 -4.44 10.54
N ALA A 81 5.33 -5.74 10.35
CA ALA A 81 6.70 -6.26 10.19
C ALA A 81 7.39 -5.70 8.95
N LYS A 82 6.65 -5.47 7.85
CA LYS A 82 7.18 -4.84 6.63
C LYS A 82 7.31 -3.33 6.75
N LEU A 83 6.66 -2.74 7.75
CA LEU A 83 6.63 -1.30 7.97
C LEU A 83 7.88 -0.81 8.74
N SER A 84 8.47 -1.65 9.60
CA SER A 84 9.63 -1.30 10.44
C SER A 84 10.90 -0.99 9.63
N GLU A 85 11.04 -1.55 8.44
CA GLU A 85 12.15 -1.28 7.51
C GLU A 85 11.93 -0.02 6.67
N LEU A 86 10.73 0.57 6.75
CA LEU A 86 10.30 1.70 5.95
C LEU A 86 10.14 2.97 6.80
N PRO A 87 10.30 4.16 6.20
CA PRO A 87 10.14 5.42 6.91
C PRO A 87 8.66 5.71 7.21
N ASN A 88 8.18 5.12 8.30
CA ASN A 88 6.79 5.14 8.69
C ASN A 88 6.52 6.09 9.86
N LYS A 89 5.27 6.54 9.96
CA LYS A 89 4.75 7.33 11.09
C LYS A 89 3.34 6.83 11.42
N ASP A 90 3.10 6.44 12.67
CA ASP A 90 1.80 5.97 13.15
C ASP A 90 1.23 4.79 12.34
N GLY A 91 2.07 3.82 11.95
CA GLY A 91 1.62 2.63 11.22
C GLY A 91 1.33 2.86 9.73
N LYS A 92 1.66 4.04 9.19
CA LYS A 92 1.48 4.39 7.77
C LYS A 92 2.72 5.03 7.17
N LEU A 93 2.87 4.88 5.87
CA LEU A 93 3.87 5.59 5.08
C LEU A 93 3.22 6.85 4.54
N ALA A 94 3.80 8.01 4.87
CA ALA A 94 3.34 9.29 4.37
C ALA A 94 4.42 9.89 3.47
N LEU A 95 4.21 9.80 2.15
CA LEU A 95 5.12 10.32 1.15
C LEU A 95 4.65 11.73 0.78
N LYS A 96 5.34 12.79 1.25
CA LYS A 96 5.00 14.17 0.89
C LYS A 96 5.40 14.41 -0.57
N ILE A 97 4.52 15.08 -1.31
CA ILE A 97 4.64 15.27 -2.76
C ILE A 97 4.82 16.77 -3.05
N LYS A 98 5.79 17.08 -3.91
CA LYS A 98 5.99 18.44 -4.41
C LYS A 98 4.83 18.85 -5.30
N ARG A 99 4.55 20.15 -5.37
CA ARG A 99 3.45 20.69 -6.18
C ARG A 99 3.52 20.26 -7.65
N ASP A 100 4.72 20.17 -8.20
CA ASP A 100 4.95 19.85 -9.62
C ASP A 100 4.62 18.39 -9.95
N ASP A 101 4.72 17.50 -8.96
CA ASP A 101 4.40 16.07 -9.09
C ASP A 101 2.96 15.74 -8.68
N PHE A 102 2.13 16.76 -8.39
CA PHE A 102 0.78 16.58 -7.85
C PHE A 102 -0.12 15.69 -8.73
N GLU A 103 -0.23 16.01 -10.02
CA GLU A 103 -1.10 15.24 -10.92
C GLU A 103 -0.53 13.84 -11.16
N ARG A 104 0.80 13.71 -11.24
CA ARG A 104 1.48 12.41 -11.37
C ARG A 104 1.22 11.51 -10.17
N ALA A 105 1.30 12.06 -8.96
CA ALA A 105 1.00 11.34 -7.73
C ALA A 105 -0.47 10.92 -7.65
N ARG A 106 -1.39 11.81 -8.07
CA ARG A 106 -2.81 11.50 -8.14
C ARG A 106 -3.08 10.35 -9.10
N GLU A 107 -2.50 10.40 -10.29
CA GLU A 107 -2.62 9.35 -11.31
C GLU A 107 -2.05 8.01 -10.83
N ALA A 108 -0.84 8.04 -10.25
CA ALA A 108 -0.20 6.86 -9.68
C ALA A 108 -1.08 6.14 -8.65
N VAL A 109 -1.68 6.92 -7.73
CA VAL A 109 -2.56 6.37 -6.70
C VAL A 109 -3.86 5.85 -7.32
N ALA A 110 -4.48 6.59 -8.23
CA ALA A 110 -5.73 6.17 -8.88
C ALA A 110 -5.53 4.85 -9.65
N LYS A 111 -4.42 4.72 -10.37
CA LYS A 111 -4.06 3.49 -11.07
C LYS A 111 -3.85 2.34 -10.08
N LEU A 112 -3.06 2.55 -9.03
CA LEU A 112 -2.79 1.49 -8.05
C LEU A 112 -4.04 1.05 -7.29
N GLN A 113 -4.98 1.97 -7.00
CA GLN A 113 -6.27 1.63 -6.40
C GLN A 113 -7.09 0.73 -7.31
N LYS A 114 -7.12 1.02 -8.62
CA LYS A 114 -7.77 0.15 -9.60
C LYS A 114 -7.12 -1.24 -9.61
N ASP A 115 -5.80 -1.29 -9.68
CA ASP A 115 -5.04 -2.56 -9.68
C ASP A 115 -5.30 -3.36 -8.37
N LEU A 116 -5.43 -2.68 -7.22
CA LEU A 116 -5.78 -3.30 -5.93
C LEU A 116 -7.18 -3.91 -5.95
N THR A 117 -8.17 -3.21 -6.49
CA THR A 117 -9.54 -3.72 -6.62
C THR A 117 -9.57 -4.97 -7.49
N GLU A 118 -8.95 -4.93 -8.67
CA GLU A 118 -8.85 -6.08 -9.58
C GLU A 118 -8.15 -7.28 -8.92
N TYR A 119 -7.07 -7.03 -8.18
CA TYR A 119 -6.38 -8.07 -7.43
C TYR A 119 -7.29 -8.70 -6.37
N HIS A 120 -8.01 -7.88 -5.58
CA HIS A 120 -8.92 -8.37 -4.55
C HIS A 120 -10.09 -9.19 -5.13
N GLU A 121 -10.62 -8.79 -6.29
CA GLU A 121 -11.68 -9.53 -7.01
C GLU A 121 -11.18 -10.86 -7.60
N SER A 122 -9.90 -10.93 -7.96
CA SER A 122 -9.28 -12.17 -8.46
C SER A 122 -9.02 -13.23 -7.37
N LEU A 123 -9.04 -12.82 -6.10
CA LEU A 123 -8.81 -13.75 -5.00
C LEU A 123 -10.06 -14.59 -4.74
N PRO A 124 -9.91 -15.88 -4.42
CA PRO A 124 -11.05 -16.69 -4.00
C PRO A 124 -11.69 -16.05 -2.75
N PRO A 125 -13.01 -16.17 -2.59
CA PRO A 125 -13.70 -15.63 -1.42
C PRO A 125 -13.04 -16.19 -0.16
N THR A 126 -12.72 -15.30 0.78
CA THR A 126 -12.16 -15.68 2.08
C THR A 126 -13.07 -16.71 2.72
N HIS A 127 -12.54 -17.91 2.98
CA HIS A 127 -13.26 -19.09 3.44
C HIS A 127 -14.50 -18.73 4.26
N THR A 128 -15.68 -19.15 3.77
CA THR A 128 -16.89 -19.19 4.58
C THR A 128 -16.52 -19.92 5.87
N PRO A 129 -16.67 -19.30 7.07
CA PRO A 129 -16.34 -19.97 8.29
C PRO A 129 -17.12 -21.29 8.33
N VAL A 130 -16.42 -22.37 8.64
CA VAL A 130 -16.93 -23.75 8.61
C VAL A 130 -18.21 -23.89 9.44
N SER A 131 -18.41 -23.03 10.44
CA SER A 131 -19.65 -22.91 11.21
C SER A 131 -20.91 -22.60 10.40
N ARG A 132 -20.81 -22.04 9.19
CA ARG A 132 -21.97 -21.87 8.28
C ARG A 132 -22.22 -23.06 7.37
N LEU A 133 -21.27 -23.99 7.25
CA LEU A 133 -21.44 -25.24 6.48
C LEU A 133 -22.16 -26.32 7.30
N PHE A 134 -22.17 -26.18 8.62
CA PHE A 134 -22.81 -27.11 9.56
C PHE A 134 -24.07 -26.51 10.22
N ASP A 135 -24.64 -25.44 9.67
CA ASP A 135 -25.97 -24.94 10.06
C ASP A 135 -27.08 -25.68 9.28
N GLU A 136 -26.84 -26.97 9.01
CA GLU A 136 -27.89 -27.90 8.61
C GLU A 136 -28.62 -28.30 9.89
N SER A 137 -29.86 -27.84 10.00
CA SER A 137 -30.87 -28.36 10.92
C SER A 137 -30.82 -29.89 10.93
N GLU A 138 -30.15 -30.47 11.94
CA GLU A 138 -30.29 -31.86 12.33
C GLU A 138 -31.70 -32.07 12.90
N ASP A 139 -32.72 -32.16 12.03
CA ASP A 139 -34.09 -32.39 12.52
C ASP A 139 -34.99 -33.10 11.51
N ASN A 140 -34.46 -34.12 10.82
CA ASN A 140 -35.29 -35.06 10.06
C ASN A 140 -34.79 -36.51 10.20
N THR A 141 -34.69 -36.99 11.43
CA THR A 141 -34.74 -38.44 11.66
C THR A 141 -36.21 -38.86 11.56
N LYS A 142 -36.62 -39.39 10.41
CA LYS A 142 -37.95 -40.00 10.28
C LYS A 142 -37.96 -41.31 11.06
N GLU A 143 -38.87 -41.44 12.03
CA GLU A 143 -39.11 -42.71 12.72
C GLU A 143 -39.55 -43.78 11.71
N LEU A 144 -38.92 -44.95 11.82
CA LEU A 144 -39.29 -46.14 11.06
C LEU A 144 -40.61 -46.68 11.64
N GLU A 145 -41.70 -46.54 10.89
CA GLU A 145 -42.96 -47.21 11.22
C GLU A 145 -42.77 -48.73 11.19
N LYS A 146 -43.36 -49.39 12.20
CA LYS A 146 -43.13 -50.78 12.59
C LYS A 146 -43.96 -51.78 11.80
#